data_AF-A0A6M5YYZ1-F1
#
_entry.id   AF-A0A6M5YYZ1-F1
#
_cell.length_a   1.000
_cell.length_b   1.000
_cell.length_c   1.000
_cell.angle_alpha   90.00
_cell.angle_beta   90.00
_cell.angle_gamma   90.00
#
_symmetry.space_group_name_H-M   'P 1'
#
loop_
_entity.id
_entity.type
_entity.pdbx_description
1 polymer ?
#
loop_
_entity_poly.entity_id
_entity_poly.type
_entity_poly.pdbx_seq_one_letter_code
_entity_poly.pdbx_strand_id
1 'polypeptide(L)'
;MDLRELKALELAARAKIAFDGSAWVVPSQSANGVYRVTIGSEPSCECDDFQLRKQACKHVIAARLVQARDGGGKGPEIVVDEVPKKKTYKQNWPVYDLAQRTEKDRFQELLFDLCRGIQEPERKKGAAGRPSTPLSDQVFASAFKVFSTMSLRRFNADLRDAHGKGYLTIQMNPLTVGRYLENAALTPILENLIVQSALPLKAIETVFAPDSTGFSTSRFVRWFDEKYGTERSGHDSSVVPRRVSRSRKIASPLSNRRRSVLRLWPS
;
A
#
# COMPACT_ATOMS: atom_id res chain seq x y z
N MET A 1 -12.11 -25.18 -2.34
CA MET A 1 -13.32 -24.50 -1.86
C MET A 1 -13.16 -23.01 -2.04
N ASP A 2 -14.18 -22.34 -2.59
CA ASP A 2 -14.22 -20.88 -2.65
C ASP A 2 -14.46 -20.32 -1.22
N LEU A 3 -13.80 -19.22 -0.86
CA LEU A 3 -13.97 -18.54 0.43
C LEU A 3 -15.44 -18.17 0.71
N ARG A 4 -16.24 -17.92 -0.34
CA ARG A 4 -17.68 -17.66 -0.24
C ARG A 4 -18.46 -18.86 0.29
N GLU A 5 -18.14 -20.04 -0.19
CA GLU A 5 -18.78 -21.30 0.21
C GLU A 5 -18.45 -21.61 1.67
N LEU A 6 -17.19 -21.40 2.08
CA LEU A 6 -16.75 -21.57 3.47
C LEU A 6 -17.49 -20.62 4.43
N LYS A 7 -17.59 -19.32 4.10
CA LYS A 7 -18.32 -18.36 4.93
C LYS A 7 -19.82 -18.65 4.96
N ALA A 8 -20.39 -19.16 3.87
CA ALA A 8 -21.79 -19.58 3.81
C ALA A 8 -22.06 -20.81 4.69
N LEU A 9 -21.15 -21.79 4.68
CA LEU A 9 -21.21 -22.96 5.56
C LEU A 9 -21.13 -22.56 7.03
N GLU A 10 -20.23 -21.64 7.38
CA GLU A 10 -20.13 -21.10 8.74
C GLU A 10 -21.42 -20.40 9.18
N LEU A 11 -22.00 -19.56 8.32
CA LEU A 11 -23.28 -18.88 8.58
C LEU A 11 -24.42 -19.88 8.80
N ALA A 12 -24.52 -20.89 7.95
CA ALA A 12 -25.53 -21.94 8.07
C ALA A 12 -25.33 -22.82 9.32
N ALA A 13 -24.12 -22.89 9.88
CA ALA A 13 -23.83 -23.66 11.08
C ALA A 13 -24.05 -22.88 12.38
N ARG A 14 -23.67 -21.60 12.42
CA ARG A 14 -23.65 -20.79 13.65
C ARG A 14 -24.90 -19.93 13.86
N ALA A 15 -25.60 -19.58 12.79
CA ALA A 15 -26.63 -18.57 12.85
C ALA A 15 -28.03 -19.14 12.62
N LYS A 16 -29.02 -18.56 13.30
CA LYS A 16 -30.43 -18.91 13.09
C LYS A 16 -30.92 -18.27 11.80
N ILE A 17 -31.00 -19.07 10.74
CA ILE A 17 -31.59 -18.71 9.46
C ILE A 17 -33.02 -19.24 9.44
N ALA A 18 -33.97 -18.38 9.14
CA ALA A 18 -35.40 -18.73 9.16
C ALA A 18 -36.11 -18.21 7.91
N PHE A 19 -37.15 -18.92 7.50
CA PHE A 19 -38.03 -18.50 6.42
C PHE A 19 -39.26 -17.77 7.00
N ASP A 20 -39.52 -16.54 6.54
CA ASP A 20 -40.61 -15.69 7.05
C ASP A 20 -41.92 -15.82 6.26
N GLY A 21 -42.01 -16.81 5.37
CA GLY A 21 -43.14 -17.03 4.45
C GLY A 21 -42.95 -16.41 3.07
N SER A 22 -42.06 -15.41 2.94
CA SER A 22 -41.76 -14.73 1.67
C SER A 22 -40.28 -14.77 1.29
N ALA A 23 -39.39 -14.70 2.28
CA ALA A 23 -37.95 -14.64 2.11
C ALA A 23 -37.23 -15.34 3.26
N TRP A 24 -35.98 -15.72 3.01
CA TRP A 24 -35.05 -16.20 4.02
C TRP A 24 -34.39 -15.02 4.70
N VAL A 25 -34.47 -15.00 6.03
CA VAL A 25 -33.80 -14.01 6.87
C VAL A 25 -32.45 -14.58 7.28
N VAL A 26 -31.39 -14.04 6.70
CA VAL A 26 -30.01 -14.46 6.98
C VAL A 26 -29.30 -13.34 7.73
N PRO A 27 -28.83 -13.57 8.97
CA PRO A 27 -28.11 -12.55 9.71
C PRO A 27 -26.76 -12.23 9.05
N SER A 28 -26.34 -10.98 9.19
CA SER A 28 -25.03 -10.55 8.78
C SER A 28 -23.96 -11.21 9.64
N GLN A 29 -22.90 -11.71 9.00
CA GLN A 29 -21.76 -12.30 9.69
C GLN A 29 -20.89 -11.26 10.41
N SER A 30 -20.95 -10.00 9.98
CA SER A 30 -20.03 -8.93 10.37
C SER A 30 -20.71 -7.76 11.10
N ALA A 31 -22.02 -7.61 10.99
CA ALA A 31 -22.78 -6.51 11.59
C ALA A 31 -24.05 -7.03 12.28
N ASN A 32 -24.71 -6.18 13.08
CA ASN A 32 -25.97 -6.51 13.76
C ASN A 32 -27.20 -6.39 12.84
N GLY A 33 -27.03 -6.62 11.54
CA GLY A 33 -28.09 -6.53 10.54
C GLY A 33 -28.56 -7.91 10.05
N VAL A 34 -29.71 -7.94 9.38
CA VAL A 34 -30.23 -9.13 8.69
C VAL A 34 -30.43 -8.81 7.22
N TYR A 35 -30.23 -9.79 6.36
CA TYR A 35 -30.45 -9.69 4.92
C TYR A 35 -31.64 -10.55 4.54
N ARG A 36 -32.53 -9.99 3.71
CA ARG A 36 -33.59 -10.76 3.05
C ARG A 36 -33.02 -11.42 1.80
N VAL A 37 -33.26 -12.72 1.68
CA VAL A 37 -32.71 -13.57 0.63
C VAL A 37 -33.84 -14.38 0.01
N THR A 38 -33.98 -14.33 -1.30
CA THR A 38 -34.85 -15.25 -2.02
C THR A 38 -34.01 -16.32 -2.69
N ILE A 39 -34.47 -17.57 -2.61
CA ILE A 39 -33.82 -18.73 -3.21
C ILE A 39 -34.77 -19.35 -4.24
N GLY A 40 -34.28 -19.59 -5.44
CA GLY A 40 -35.05 -20.06 -6.59
C GLY A 40 -34.20 -20.09 -7.86
N SER A 41 -34.85 -20.18 -9.03
CA SER A 41 -34.22 -20.03 -10.35
C SER A 41 -33.56 -18.66 -10.51
N GLU A 42 -34.16 -17.63 -9.91
CA GLU A 42 -33.64 -16.27 -9.81
C GLU A 42 -33.41 -15.92 -8.33
N PRO A 43 -32.22 -16.23 -7.77
CA PRO A 43 -31.91 -15.86 -6.41
C PRO A 43 -31.76 -14.33 -6.29
N SER A 44 -32.16 -13.75 -5.17
CA SER A 44 -31.92 -12.33 -4.88
C SER A 44 -31.43 -12.13 -3.45
N CYS A 45 -30.56 -11.14 -3.25
CA CYS A 45 -30.08 -10.75 -1.93
C CYS A 45 -29.78 -9.25 -1.89
N GLU A 46 -30.09 -8.62 -0.76
CA GLU A 46 -29.89 -7.19 -0.53
C GLU A 46 -28.43 -6.80 -0.20
N CYS A 47 -27.51 -7.76 -0.09
CA CYS A 47 -26.12 -7.44 0.21
C CYS A 47 -25.36 -6.90 -1.02
N ASP A 48 -24.41 -5.99 -0.79
CA ASP A 48 -23.57 -5.37 -1.82
C ASP A 48 -22.88 -6.40 -2.72
N ASP A 49 -22.47 -7.54 -2.15
CA ASP A 49 -21.85 -8.64 -2.88
C ASP A 49 -22.72 -9.18 -4.03
N PHE A 50 -24.02 -9.32 -3.76
CA PHE A 50 -25.00 -9.78 -4.75
C PHE A 50 -25.32 -8.68 -5.76
N GLN A 51 -25.40 -7.41 -5.32
CA GLN A 51 -25.68 -6.28 -6.21
C GLN A 51 -24.55 -6.08 -7.24
N LEU A 52 -23.30 -6.24 -6.83
CA LEU A 52 -22.13 -6.09 -7.69
C LEU A 52 -21.97 -7.25 -8.68
N ARG A 53 -22.14 -8.49 -8.19
CA ARG A 53 -21.79 -9.69 -8.98
C ARG A 53 -22.98 -10.35 -9.66
N LYS A 54 -24.20 -10.14 -9.16
CA LYS A 54 -25.44 -10.83 -9.58
C LYS A 54 -25.30 -12.36 -9.61
N GLN A 55 -24.45 -12.90 -8.74
CA GLN A 55 -24.19 -14.32 -8.55
C GLN A 55 -24.52 -14.71 -7.11
N ALA A 56 -24.64 -16.01 -6.83
CA ALA A 56 -24.93 -16.51 -5.49
C ALA A 56 -23.88 -16.00 -4.47
N CYS A 57 -24.30 -15.08 -3.62
CA CYS A 57 -23.51 -14.56 -2.50
C CYS A 57 -23.53 -15.56 -1.34
N LYS A 58 -22.70 -15.31 -0.32
CA LYS A 58 -22.64 -16.19 0.87
C LYS A 58 -24.01 -16.38 1.56
N HIS A 59 -24.90 -15.38 1.51
CA HIS A 59 -26.23 -15.48 2.13
C HIS A 59 -27.19 -16.38 1.32
N VAL A 60 -27.15 -16.30 -0.01
CA VAL A 60 -27.90 -17.21 -0.90
C VAL A 60 -27.44 -18.65 -0.72
N ILE A 61 -26.13 -18.87 -0.65
CA ILE A 61 -25.57 -20.19 -0.41
C ILE A 61 -25.97 -20.71 0.98
N ALA A 62 -25.89 -19.88 2.03
CA ALA A 62 -26.29 -20.26 3.38
C ALA A 62 -27.79 -20.62 3.48
N ALA A 63 -28.67 -19.85 2.84
CA ALA A 63 -30.11 -20.13 2.80
C ALA A 63 -30.42 -21.44 2.06
N ARG A 64 -29.76 -21.71 0.92
CA ARG A 64 -29.88 -22.99 0.21
C ARG A 64 -29.45 -24.19 1.07
N LEU A 65 -28.38 -24.03 1.85
CA LEU A 65 -27.87 -25.07 2.75
C LEU A 65 -28.86 -25.37 3.89
N VAL A 66 -29.49 -24.34 4.46
CA VAL A 66 -30.50 -24.53 5.52
C VAL A 66 -31.80 -25.11 4.95
N GLN A 67 -32.27 -24.64 3.79
CA GLN A 67 -33.42 -25.24 3.11
C GLN A 67 -33.21 -26.74 2.82
N ALA A 68 -32.01 -27.12 2.36
CA ALA A 68 -31.68 -28.52 2.11
C ALA A 68 -31.69 -29.36 3.40
N ARG A 69 -31.28 -28.79 4.55
CA ARG A 69 -31.34 -29.47 5.86
C ARG A 69 -32.77 -29.63 6.36
N ASP A 70 -33.57 -28.57 6.29
CA ASP A 70 -34.97 -28.58 6.76
C ASP A 70 -35.86 -29.50 5.91
N GLY A 71 -35.53 -29.67 4.63
CA GLY A 71 -36.20 -30.60 3.71
C GLY A 71 -35.76 -32.08 3.81
N GLY A 72 -35.00 -32.46 4.85
CA GLY A 72 -34.53 -33.84 5.05
C GLY A 72 -33.39 -34.28 4.11
N GLY A 73 -32.82 -33.35 3.34
CA GLY A 73 -31.61 -33.60 2.56
C GLY A 73 -30.40 -33.71 3.48
N LYS A 74 -29.50 -34.67 3.19
CA LYS A 74 -28.16 -34.66 3.78
C LYS A 74 -27.49 -33.35 3.37
N GLY A 75 -27.40 -32.40 4.30
CA GLY A 75 -26.57 -31.21 4.12
C GLY A 75 -25.15 -31.65 3.76
N PRO A 76 -24.44 -30.91 2.90
CA PRO A 76 -23.07 -31.25 2.56
C PRO A 76 -22.24 -31.36 3.84
N GLU A 77 -21.42 -32.42 3.90
CA GLU A 77 -20.55 -32.70 5.03
C GLU A 77 -19.63 -31.50 5.27
N ILE A 78 -19.72 -30.93 6.46
CA ILE A 78 -18.99 -29.72 6.83
C ILE A 78 -17.61 -30.18 7.30
N VAL A 79 -16.61 -30.11 6.44
CA VAL A 79 -15.20 -30.26 6.86
C VAL A 79 -14.79 -28.92 7.50
N VAL A 80 -15.02 -28.79 8.80
CA VAL A 80 -14.83 -27.54 9.57
C VAL A 80 -13.35 -27.21 9.87
N ASP A 81 -12.42 -28.12 9.55
CA ASP A 81 -11.03 -28.02 10.00
C ASP A 81 -10.01 -27.54 8.95
N GLU A 82 -10.43 -27.33 7.71
CA GLU A 82 -9.53 -26.85 6.65
C GLU A 82 -9.71 -25.36 6.37
N VAL A 83 -9.32 -24.52 7.35
CA VAL A 83 -8.95 -23.13 7.04
C VAL A 83 -7.89 -23.18 5.93
N PRO A 84 -8.06 -22.50 4.79
CA PRO A 84 -7.06 -22.48 3.74
C PRO A 84 -5.72 -22.01 4.31
N LYS A 85 -4.82 -22.95 4.57
CA LYS A 85 -3.50 -22.64 5.10
C LYS A 85 -2.76 -21.86 4.01
N LYS A 86 -2.25 -20.67 4.37
CA LYS A 86 -1.40 -19.87 3.50
C LYS A 86 -0.34 -20.77 2.89
N LYS A 87 -0.18 -20.74 1.57
CA LYS A 87 0.95 -21.40 0.90
C LYS A 87 2.22 -20.75 1.44
N THR A 88 2.88 -21.41 2.38
CA THR A 88 4.19 -21.00 2.88
C THR A 88 5.22 -21.60 1.94
N TYR A 89 5.75 -20.77 1.05
CA TYR A 89 6.87 -21.17 0.20
C TYR A 89 8.12 -21.31 1.09
N LYS A 90 8.89 -22.39 0.90
CA LYS A 90 10.18 -22.53 1.56
C LYS A 90 11.13 -21.49 0.97
N GLN A 91 11.64 -20.59 1.82
CA GLN A 91 12.57 -19.55 1.41
C GLN A 91 14.00 -20.14 1.32
N ASN A 92 14.70 -19.83 0.23
CA ASN A 92 16.11 -20.17 0.09
C ASN A 92 16.94 -19.13 0.86
N TRP A 93 17.19 -19.41 2.15
CA TRP A 93 17.89 -18.49 3.05
C TRP A 93 19.28 -18.07 2.55
N PRO A 94 20.16 -18.97 2.08
CA PRO A 94 21.46 -18.57 1.53
C PRO A 94 21.37 -17.55 0.39
N VAL A 95 20.42 -17.73 -0.53
CA VAL A 95 20.23 -16.81 -1.67
C VAL A 95 19.66 -15.48 -1.20
N TYR A 96 18.69 -15.51 -0.29
CA TYR A 96 18.10 -14.30 0.30
C TYR A 96 19.14 -13.46 1.05
N ASP A 97 19.95 -14.10 1.91
CA ASP A 97 20.98 -13.42 2.68
C ASP A 97 22.06 -12.83 1.78
N LEU A 98 22.46 -13.55 0.73
CA LEU A 98 23.39 -13.03 -0.28
C LEU A 98 22.80 -11.81 -0.99
N ALA A 99 21.53 -11.87 -1.39
CA ALA A 99 20.85 -10.74 -2.02
C ALA A 99 20.81 -9.52 -1.09
N GLN A 100 20.40 -9.70 0.17
CA GLN A 100 20.34 -8.62 1.16
C GLN A 100 21.71 -7.99 1.44
N ARG A 101 22.78 -8.79 1.50
CA ARG A 101 24.14 -8.29 1.75
C ARG A 101 24.73 -7.53 0.56
N THR A 102 24.34 -7.88 -0.66
CA THR A 102 24.90 -7.31 -1.90
C THR A 102 24.02 -6.24 -2.53
N GLU A 103 22.79 -6.06 -2.02
CA GLU A 103 21.76 -5.18 -2.59
C GLU A 103 22.27 -3.77 -2.86
N LYS A 104 22.89 -3.14 -1.85
CA LYS A 104 23.37 -1.76 -1.96
C LYS A 104 24.52 -1.59 -2.94
N ASP A 105 25.39 -2.58 -3.07
CA ASP A 105 26.50 -2.54 -4.04
C ASP A 105 25.97 -2.71 -5.45
N ARG A 106 25.10 -3.71 -5.68
CA ARG A 106 24.44 -3.93 -6.99
C ARG A 106 23.58 -2.75 -7.41
N PHE A 107 22.87 -2.14 -6.47
CA PHE A 107 22.08 -0.94 -6.73
C PHE A 107 22.94 0.21 -7.26
N GLN A 108 24.12 0.45 -6.67
CA GLN A 108 25.02 1.51 -7.14
C GLN A 108 25.56 1.22 -8.54
N GLU A 109 25.97 -0.02 -8.82
CA GLU A 109 26.43 -0.43 -10.16
C GLU A 109 25.34 -0.18 -11.22
N LEU A 110 24.13 -0.69 -10.99
CA LEU A 110 23.01 -0.56 -11.92
C LEU A 110 22.57 0.91 -12.09
N LEU A 111 22.52 1.67 -10.99
CA LEU A 111 22.16 3.08 -11.04
C LEU A 111 23.20 3.89 -11.82
N PHE A 112 24.48 3.61 -11.63
CA PHE A 112 25.55 4.29 -12.36
C PHE A 112 25.46 4.02 -13.87
N ASP A 113 25.30 2.75 -14.26
CA ASP A 113 25.12 2.39 -15.67
C ASP A 113 23.87 3.02 -16.28
N LEU A 114 22.78 3.10 -15.53
CA LEU A 114 21.56 3.78 -15.94
C LEU A 114 21.77 5.29 -16.14
N CYS A 115 22.54 5.93 -15.27
CA CYS A 115 22.84 7.37 -15.35
C CYS A 115 23.81 7.75 -16.48
N ARG A 116 24.57 6.80 -17.05
CA ARG A 116 25.50 7.08 -18.17
C ARG A 116 24.81 7.53 -19.45
N GLY A 117 23.54 7.16 -19.65
CA GLY A 117 22.75 7.54 -20.81
C GLY A 117 22.17 8.97 -20.77
N ILE A 118 22.37 9.69 -19.65
CA ILE A 118 21.79 11.02 -19.48
C ILE A 118 22.55 12.02 -20.37
N GLN A 119 21.81 12.74 -21.22
CA GLN A 119 22.38 13.77 -22.06
C GLN A 119 22.66 15.04 -21.26
N GLU A 120 23.92 15.45 -21.23
CA GLU A 120 24.37 16.68 -20.62
C GLU A 120 23.95 17.89 -21.48
N PRO A 121 23.33 18.95 -20.91
CA PRO A 121 23.06 20.16 -21.66
C PRO A 121 24.37 20.85 -22.04
N GLU A 122 24.44 21.36 -23.27
CA GLU A 122 25.61 22.11 -23.72
C GLU A 122 25.84 23.33 -22.81
N ARG A 123 27.07 23.45 -22.31
CA ARG A 123 27.46 24.63 -21.53
C ARG A 123 27.51 25.83 -22.47
N LYS A 124 26.74 26.87 -22.16
CA LYS A 124 26.76 28.15 -22.90
C LYS A 124 28.21 28.66 -23.02
N LYS A 125 28.68 28.88 -24.26
CA LYS A 125 30.00 29.44 -24.53
C LYS A 125 30.14 30.79 -23.82
N GLY A 126 31.20 30.96 -23.03
CA GLY A 126 31.44 32.17 -22.23
C GLY A 126 30.81 32.19 -20.83
N ALA A 127 30.17 31.11 -20.37
CA ALA A 127 29.69 31.01 -19.00
C ALA A 127 30.86 30.97 -18.00
N ALA A 128 31.19 32.12 -17.43
CA ALA A 128 32.20 32.27 -16.39
C ALA A 128 31.76 31.61 -15.07
N GLY A 129 32.69 30.90 -14.41
CA GLY A 129 32.47 30.29 -13.09
C GLY A 129 32.81 28.80 -13.00
N ARG A 130 32.67 28.26 -11.78
CA ARG A 130 32.88 26.84 -11.47
C ARG A 130 31.96 25.99 -12.34
N PRO A 131 32.46 24.93 -13.01
CA PRO A 131 31.62 23.99 -13.73
C PRO A 131 30.50 23.46 -12.83
N SER A 132 29.28 23.39 -13.36
CA SER A 132 28.18 22.71 -12.67
C SER A 132 28.51 21.24 -12.48
N THR A 133 28.00 20.64 -11.41
CA THR A 133 28.03 19.18 -11.25
C THR A 133 27.30 18.53 -12.42
N PRO A 134 27.82 17.43 -13.00
CA PRO A 134 27.13 16.70 -14.05
C PRO A 134 25.72 16.27 -13.62
N LEU A 135 24.74 16.32 -14.52
CA LEU A 135 23.39 15.79 -14.33
C LEU A 135 23.41 14.32 -13.97
N SER A 136 24.31 13.52 -14.57
CA SER A 136 24.50 12.11 -14.19
C SER A 136 24.76 11.97 -12.69
N ASP A 137 25.70 12.76 -12.17
CA ASP A 137 26.11 12.75 -10.76
C ASP A 137 24.99 13.30 -9.85
N GLN A 138 24.27 14.32 -10.29
CA GLN A 138 23.12 14.87 -9.57
C GLN A 138 22.02 13.83 -9.41
N VAL A 139 21.66 13.14 -10.49
CA VAL A 139 20.61 12.12 -10.50
C VAL A 139 21.05 10.89 -9.69
N PHE A 140 22.28 10.41 -9.89
CA PHE A 140 22.84 9.31 -9.11
C PHE A 140 22.78 9.59 -7.61
N ALA A 141 23.29 10.75 -7.17
CA ALA A 141 23.30 11.11 -5.76
C ALA A 141 21.89 11.26 -5.18
N SER A 142 20.95 11.78 -5.97
CA SER A 142 19.56 11.98 -5.55
C SER A 142 18.82 10.64 -5.38
N ALA A 143 18.93 9.74 -6.36
CA ALA A 143 18.34 8.41 -6.29
C ALA A 143 18.97 7.57 -5.18
N PHE A 144 20.30 7.57 -5.05
CA PHE A 144 21.00 6.84 -4.00
C PHE A 144 20.69 7.39 -2.60
N LYS A 145 20.49 8.70 -2.48
CA LYS A 145 19.99 9.29 -1.23
C LYS A 145 18.62 8.72 -0.87
N VAL A 146 17.66 8.68 -1.78
CA VAL A 146 16.33 8.13 -1.48
C VAL A 146 16.42 6.65 -1.10
N PHE A 147 17.17 5.86 -1.86
CA PHE A 147 17.42 4.44 -1.59
C PHE A 147 18.03 4.19 -0.21
N SER A 148 19.03 4.98 0.20
CA SER A 148 19.69 4.79 1.50
C SER A 148 18.77 5.01 2.70
N THR A 149 17.65 5.72 2.55
CA THR A 149 16.74 6.17 3.63
C THR A 149 17.38 6.98 4.76
N MET A 150 18.66 7.34 4.63
CA MET A 150 19.43 8.05 5.65
C MET A 150 19.22 9.56 5.59
N SER A 151 19.49 10.29 6.67
CA SER A 151 19.52 11.76 6.59
C SER A 151 20.69 12.24 5.72
N LEU A 152 20.59 13.42 5.10
CA LEU A 152 21.66 13.97 4.24
C LEU A 152 23.04 13.96 4.94
N ARG A 153 23.07 14.30 6.23
CA ARG A 153 24.31 14.30 7.03
C ARG A 153 24.92 12.91 7.17
N ARG A 154 24.12 11.88 7.43
CA ARG A 154 24.59 10.48 7.56
C ARG A 154 24.96 9.89 6.19
N PHE A 155 24.24 10.29 5.15
CA PHE A 155 24.51 9.92 3.75
C PHE A 155 25.86 10.42 3.23
N ASN A 156 26.53 11.34 3.94
CA ASN A 156 27.87 11.80 3.57
C ASN A 156 28.92 10.66 3.53
N ALA A 157 28.78 9.63 4.37
CA ALA A 157 29.65 8.46 4.30
C ALA A 157 29.47 7.75 2.96
N ASP A 158 28.22 7.50 2.58
CA ASP A 158 27.87 6.83 1.33
C ASP A 158 28.33 7.63 0.09
N LEU A 159 28.23 8.96 0.11
CA LEU A 159 28.73 9.81 -0.98
C LEU A 159 30.25 9.76 -1.13
N ARG A 160 30.99 9.69 -0.02
CA ARG A 160 32.45 9.53 -0.05
C ARG A 160 32.83 8.18 -0.62
N ASP A 161 32.14 7.12 -0.21
CA ASP A 161 32.39 5.77 -0.70
C ASP A 161 32.06 5.68 -2.20
N ALA A 162 30.95 6.26 -2.64
CA ALA A 162 30.57 6.30 -4.06
C ALA A 162 31.58 7.09 -4.92
N HIS A 163 32.13 8.20 -4.39
CA HIS A 163 33.21 8.94 -5.04
C HIS A 163 34.51 8.12 -5.10
N GLY A 164 34.90 7.46 -4.01
CA GLY A 164 36.08 6.59 -3.97
C GLY A 164 35.98 5.39 -4.91
N LYS A 165 34.77 4.88 -5.14
CA LYS A 165 34.48 3.82 -6.14
C LYS A 165 34.41 4.34 -7.58
N GLY A 166 34.43 5.66 -7.80
CA GLY A 166 34.38 6.26 -9.14
C GLY A 166 32.97 6.39 -9.73
N TYR A 167 31.91 6.23 -8.94
CA TYR A 167 30.53 6.47 -9.41
C TYR A 167 30.19 7.96 -9.50
N LEU A 168 30.92 8.80 -8.76
CA LEU A 168 30.78 10.25 -8.79
C LEU A 168 32.07 10.88 -9.30
N THR A 169 31.96 11.91 -10.14
CA THR A 169 33.10 12.67 -10.65
C THR A 169 33.72 13.52 -9.54
N ILE A 170 32.88 14.11 -8.69
CA ILE A 170 33.30 15.04 -7.64
C ILE A 170 32.67 14.63 -6.31
N GLN A 171 33.46 14.68 -5.24
CA GLN A 171 32.93 14.56 -3.88
C GLN A 171 32.07 15.79 -3.55
N MET A 172 30.76 15.62 -3.58
CA MET A 172 29.81 16.70 -3.31
C MET A 172 29.51 16.87 -1.82
N ASN A 173 29.10 18.08 -1.42
CA ASN A 173 28.53 18.30 -0.10
C ASN A 173 27.13 17.64 -0.05
N PRO A 174 26.81 16.86 0.99
CA PRO A 174 25.51 16.20 1.13
C PRO A 174 24.32 17.17 1.08
N LEU A 175 24.48 18.41 1.56
CA LEU A 175 23.41 19.41 1.51
C LEU A 175 23.08 19.84 0.08
N THR A 176 24.03 19.74 -0.85
CA THR A 176 23.80 20.06 -2.26
C THR A 176 22.83 19.06 -2.91
N VAL A 177 22.81 17.80 -2.44
CA VAL A 177 21.84 16.79 -2.90
C VAL A 177 20.40 17.22 -2.61
N GLY A 178 20.17 17.90 -1.48
CA GLY A 178 18.85 18.48 -1.18
C GLY A 178 18.40 19.48 -2.24
N ARG A 179 19.31 20.31 -2.75
CA ARG A 179 19.02 21.28 -3.83
C ARG A 179 18.73 20.59 -5.16
N TYR A 180 19.36 19.44 -5.43
CA TYR A 180 19.08 18.66 -6.64
C TYR A 180 17.69 18.03 -6.57
N LEU A 181 17.28 17.53 -5.41
CA LEU A 181 15.92 17.00 -5.19
C LEU A 181 14.83 18.07 -5.38
N GLU A 182 15.15 19.35 -5.16
CA GLU A 182 14.25 20.49 -5.39
C GLU A 182 14.23 20.96 -6.86
N ASN A 183 15.13 20.45 -7.71
CA ASN A 183 15.26 20.88 -9.09
C ASN A 183 14.21 20.19 -9.99
N ALA A 184 13.18 20.96 -10.40
CA ALA A 184 12.13 20.48 -11.29
C ALA A 184 12.64 20.00 -12.67
N ALA A 185 13.83 20.41 -13.11
CA ALA A 185 14.42 19.94 -14.36
C ALA A 185 14.83 18.46 -14.33
N LEU A 186 15.00 17.86 -13.13
CA LEU A 186 15.32 16.44 -13.01
C LEU A 186 14.10 15.53 -13.18
N THR A 187 12.88 16.04 -12.98
CA THR A 187 11.65 15.25 -13.09
C THR A 187 11.52 14.48 -14.41
N PRO A 188 11.61 15.12 -15.60
CA PRO A 188 11.49 14.38 -16.86
C PRO A 188 12.63 13.37 -17.08
N ILE A 189 13.81 13.62 -16.51
CA ILE A 189 14.94 12.68 -16.57
C ILE A 189 14.63 11.45 -15.73
N LEU A 190 14.14 11.65 -14.49
CA LEU A 190 13.75 10.55 -13.60
C LEU A 190 12.61 9.70 -14.17
N GLU A 191 11.60 10.33 -14.76
CA GLU A 191 10.52 9.61 -15.46
C GLU A 191 11.07 8.75 -16.61
N ASN A 192 12.00 9.29 -17.39
CA ASN A 192 12.66 8.52 -18.45
C ASN A 192 13.47 7.35 -17.89
N LEU A 193 14.20 7.53 -16.79
CA LEU A 193 14.97 6.46 -16.14
C LEU A 193 14.07 5.32 -15.63
N ILE A 194 12.88 5.63 -15.12
CA ILE A 194 11.88 4.61 -14.76
C ILE A 194 11.51 3.78 -15.98
N VAL A 195 11.27 4.42 -17.13
CA VAL A 195 11.00 3.69 -18.38
C VAL A 195 12.19 2.82 -18.76
N GLN A 196 13.40 3.37 -18.81
CA GLN A 196 14.62 2.65 -19.21
C GLN A 196 14.90 1.44 -18.31
N SER A 197 14.76 1.60 -17.00
CA SER A 197 14.95 0.49 -16.03
C SER A 197 13.90 -0.62 -16.15
N ALA A 198 12.69 -0.30 -16.63
CA ALA A 198 11.65 -1.29 -16.85
C ALA A 198 11.78 -2.04 -18.19
N LEU A 199 12.46 -1.48 -19.19
CA LEU A 199 12.57 -2.10 -20.53
C LEU A 199 13.13 -3.54 -20.51
N PRO A 200 14.19 -3.87 -19.74
CA PRO A 200 14.70 -5.24 -19.67
C PRO A 200 13.69 -6.24 -19.09
N LEU A 201 12.80 -5.79 -18.20
CA LEU A 201 11.81 -6.64 -17.54
C LEU A 201 10.69 -7.08 -18.47
N LYS A 202 10.49 -6.38 -19.60
CA LYS A 202 9.49 -6.71 -20.62
C LYS A 202 9.60 -8.16 -21.13
N ALA A 203 10.80 -8.74 -21.16
CA ALA A 203 11.01 -10.11 -21.61
C ALA A 203 10.57 -11.17 -20.58
N ILE A 204 10.49 -10.79 -19.30
CA ILE A 204 10.23 -11.70 -18.18
C ILE A 204 8.79 -11.51 -17.65
N GLU A 205 8.30 -10.27 -17.64
CA GLU A 205 6.97 -9.91 -17.15
C GLU A 205 5.89 -10.26 -18.19
N THR A 206 5.40 -11.50 -18.15
CA THR A 206 4.29 -11.95 -19.02
C THR A 206 2.91 -11.65 -18.45
N VAL A 207 2.82 -11.53 -17.12
CA VAL A 207 1.58 -11.26 -16.39
C VAL A 207 1.83 -10.11 -15.43
N PHE A 208 1.35 -8.93 -15.80
CA PHE A 208 1.29 -7.79 -14.89
C PHE A 208 0.06 -7.97 -13.99
N ALA A 209 0.26 -8.11 -12.68
CA ALA A 209 -0.84 -8.17 -11.72
C ALA A 209 -1.24 -6.72 -11.35
N PRO A 210 -2.33 -6.17 -11.90
CA PRO A 210 -2.67 -4.75 -11.74
C PRO A 210 -2.99 -4.37 -10.29
N ASP A 211 -3.32 -5.36 -9.47
CA ASP A 211 -3.77 -5.27 -8.08
C ASP A 211 -2.66 -5.59 -7.06
N SER A 212 -1.46 -6.00 -7.51
CA SER A 212 -0.36 -6.40 -6.60
C SER A 212 0.39 -5.23 -5.99
N THR A 213 0.03 -4.00 -6.36
CA THR A 213 0.58 -2.77 -5.79
C THR A 213 0.17 -2.54 -4.34
N GLY A 214 -0.84 -3.26 -3.84
CA GLY A 214 -1.32 -3.11 -2.46
C GLY A 214 -1.86 -1.72 -2.15
N PHE A 215 -2.17 -0.91 -3.18
CA PHE A 215 -2.80 0.39 -3.01
C PHE A 215 -4.24 0.19 -2.56
N SER A 216 -4.47 0.47 -1.29
CA SER A 216 -5.80 0.57 -0.73
C SER A 216 -6.29 2.02 -0.81
N THR A 217 -7.59 2.21 -0.97
CA THR A 217 -8.24 3.53 -0.90
C THR A 217 -8.19 4.14 0.50
N SER A 218 -7.87 3.34 1.53
CA SER A 218 -7.71 3.83 2.90
C SER A 218 -6.57 3.13 3.65
N ARG A 219 -5.94 3.84 4.59
CA ARG A 219 -4.90 3.29 5.48
C ARG A 219 -5.44 2.24 6.48
N PHE A 220 -6.76 2.17 6.64
CA PHE A 220 -7.45 1.27 7.56
C PHE A 220 -7.85 -0.06 6.92
N VAL A 221 -7.82 -0.14 5.59
CA VAL A 221 -8.07 -1.38 4.84
C VAL A 221 -6.72 -1.94 4.42
N ARG A 222 -6.31 -3.04 5.05
CA ARG A 222 -5.14 -3.80 4.60
C ARG A 222 -5.59 -4.74 3.49
N TRP A 223 -4.97 -4.63 2.32
CA TRP A 223 -5.21 -5.57 1.21
C TRP A 223 -4.98 -7.03 1.60
N PHE A 224 -4.07 -7.28 2.54
CA PHE A 224 -3.85 -8.60 3.15
C PHE A 224 -5.11 -9.20 3.77
N ASP A 225 -5.90 -8.37 4.46
CA ASP A 225 -7.13 -8.78 5.14
C ASP A 225 -8.24 -9.06 4.14
N GLU A 226 -8.35 -8.26 3.08
CA GLU A 226 -9.33 -8.48 2.01
C GLU A 226 -9.01 -9.76 1.20
N LYS A 227 -7.72 -9.99 0.91
CA LYS A 227 -7.25 -11.12 0.11
C LYS A 227 -7.28 -12.46 0.86
N TYR A 228 -6.97 -12.46 2.15
CA TYR A 228 -6.81 -13.68 2.95
C TYR A 228 -7.78 -13.81 4.13
N GLY A 229 -8.66 -12.83 4.36
CA GLY A 229 -9.75 -12.88 5.33
C GLY A 229 -9.32 -13.05 6.78
N THR A 230 -8.07 -12.71 7.13
CA THR A 230 -7.45 -13.07 8.42
C THR A 230 -7.87 -12.12 9.55
N GLU A 231 -8.01 -10.82 9.26
CA GLU A 231 -8.65 -9.83 10.16
C GLU A 231 -9.70 -9.00 9.40
N ARG A 232 -10.63 -8.36 10.12
CA ARG A 232 -11.73 -7.57 9.53
C ARG A 232 -11.24 -6.18 9.17
N SER A 233 -11.25 -5.81 7.90
CA SER A 233 -11.16 -4.40 7.50
C SER A 233 -12.50 -3.71 7.82
N GLY A 234 -12.51 -2.91 8.88
CA GLY A 234 -13.68 -2.17 9.34
C GLY A 234 -13.95 -0.92 8.50
N HIS A 235 -15.23 -0.76 8.17
CA HIS A 235 -15.92 0.49 7.80
C HIS A 235 -15.34 1.33 6.67
N ASP A 236 -16.01 1.28 5.51
CA ASP A 236 -16.05 2.41 4.60
C ASP A 236 -16.66 3.60 5.35
N SER A 237 -15.81 4.59 5.64
CA SER A 237 -16.23 5.82 6.31
C SER A 237 -16.55 6.89 5.27
N SER A 238 -17.44 6.56 4.32
CA SER A 238 -18.18 7.56 3.55
C SER A 238 -19.32 8.15 4.40
N VAL A 239 -19.01 8.62 5.62
CA VAL A 239 -19.90 9.52 6.35
C VAL A 239 -19.31 10.92 6.21
N VAL A 240 -19.88 11.68 5.29
CA VAL A 240 -19.69 13.13 5.17
C VAL A 240 -19.86 13.74 6.57
N PRO A 241 -18.89 14.50 7.11
CA PRO A 241 -19.05 15.07 8.43
C PRO A 241 -20.21 16.06 8.41
N ARG A 242 -21.33 15.72 9.05
CA ARG A 242 -22.34 16.72 9.43
C ARG A 242 -21.63 17.75 10.30
N ARG A 243 -21.57 19.00 9.82
CA ARG A 243 -21.11 20.16 10.59
C ARG A 243 -21.87 20.21 11.91
N VAL A 244 -21.23 19.78 13.00
CA VAL A 244 -21.66 20.13 14.35
C VAL A 244 -21.19 21.56 14.58
N SER A 245 -22.12 22.50 14.51
CA SER A 245 -21.91 23.90 14.89
C SER A 245 -21.58 23.97 16.38
N ARG A 246 -20.29 24.02 16.73
CA ARG A 246 -19.87 24.44 18.07
C ARG A 246 -19.96 25.96 18.15
N SER A 247 -20.99 26.45 18.81
CA SER A 247 -21.10 27.86 19.25
C SER A 247 -19.91 28.18 20.16
N ARG A 248 -18.99 29.02 19.68
CA ARG A 248 -17.97 29.64 20.52
C ARG A 248 -18.66 30.64 21.45
N LYS A 249 -18.70 30.34 22.76
CA LYS A 249 -18.89 31.42 23.75
C LYS A 249 -17.58 32.19 23.82
N ILE A 250 -17.65 33.43 23.35
CA ILE A 250 -16.65 34.46 23.48
C ILE A 250 -16.60 34.86 24.96
N ALA A 251 -15.43 34.79 25.58
CA ALA A 251 -15.14 35.49 26.81
C ALA A 251 -13.76 36.16 26.64
N SER A 252 -13.74 37.48 26.82
CA SER A 252 -12.57 38.34 26.85
C SER A 252 -12.92 39.52 27.77
N PRO A 253 -11.96 40.37 28.17
CA PRO A 253 -10.77 40.10 28.95
C PRO A 253 -10.75 41.00 30.21
N LEU A 254 -9.83 40.79 31.16
CA LEU A 254 -9.33 41.72 32.20
C LEU A 254 -8.45 40.87 33.15
N SER A 255 -7.34 41.29 33.75
CA SER A 255 -6.40 42.39 33.58
C SER A 255 -5.18 42.04 34.45
N ASN A 256 -4.00 42.52 34.06
CA ASN A 256 -2.94 43.03 34.96
C ASN A 256 -2.26 42.06 35.97
N ARG A 257 -0.98 41.72 35.73
CA ARG A 257 0.17 42.36 36.42
C ARG A 257 1.51 41.60 36.18
N ARG A 258 2.49 42.41 35.73
CA ARG A 258 3.90 42.53 36.15
C ARG A 258 4.88 41.36 35.98
N ARG A 259 5.98 41.69 35.26
CA ARG A 259 7.43 41.52 35.55
C ARG A 259 7.85 40.13 36.10
N SER A 260 8.90 39.47 35.63
CA SER A 260 10.28 39.95 35.49
C SER A 260 11.18 38.79 34.99
N VAL A 261 12.30 39.15 34.37
CA VAL A 261 13.63 38.50 34.48
C VAL A 261 13.91 37.22 33.68
N LEU A 262 14.68 37.43 32.60
CA LEU A 262 15.91 36.71 32.20
C LEU A 262 16.23 35.42 32.95
N ARG A 263 16.47 34.35 32.18
CA ARG A 263 17.59 33.41 32.44
C ARG A 263 18.05 32.78 31.12
N LEU A 264 19.23 33.23 30.70
CA LEU A 264 20.19 32.47 29.91
C LEU A 264 20.35 31.07 30.53
N TRP A 265 20.68 30.06 29.71
CA TRP A 265 21.60 29.00 30.13
C TRP A 265 22.35 28.39 28.93
N PRO A 266 23.55 27.85 29.18
CA PRO A 266 24.65 27.83 28.21
C PRO A 266 25.00 26.43 27.68
N SER A 267 25.82 26.48 26.63
CA SER A 267 26.80 25.50 26.11
C SER A 267 26.30 24.14 25.64
#